data_AF-A0A929IE96-F1
#
_entry.id   AF-A0A929IE96-F1
#
_cell.length_a   1.000
_cell.length_b   1.000
_cell.length_c   1.000
_cell.angle_alpha   90.00
_cell.angle_beta   90.00
_cell.angle_gamma   90.00
#
_symmetry.space_group_name_H-M   'P 1'
#
loop_
_entity.id
_entity.type
_entity.pdbx_description
1 polymer ?
#
loop_
_entity_poly.entity_id
_entity_poly.type
_entity_poly.pdbx_seq_one_letter_code
_entity_poly.pdbx_strand_id
1 'polypeptide(L)'
;SESPVEGFMGLILSPQDDSGDIKEIRDYLSAIRDGKKLPEEIGDTDMKFYILGLSPNASRLSVRFWHVSTVGDISAKIGQHFGDLSIIRNYDSDSEFPGMWQLLRETAVLRKSENISPVLSGSIIRSIMTGAAYPQSLMTAIIGRIRADQTVNYLRAAMIKACLVRKYRINQISREVTMALDKESTNIAYRLGRLFAVLEKAQRDAIPGANTTIKDSFYGSASATPRTVFPRLLRLAQHHIRKAEYGRNTDKMIEEVMQDIQVFPAHLSLDDQGLFAIGYYHQRKDFYTKSYKKEDNNE
;
A
#
# COMPACT_ATOMS: atom_id res chain seq x y z
N SER A 1 -6.04 32.76 16.66
CA SER A 1 -5.08 32.17 15.71
C SER A 1 -5.27 30.67 15.80
N GLU A 2 -5.59 30.00 14.69
CA GLU A 2 -5.52 28.54 14.65
C GLU A 2 -4.10 28.12 15.01
N SER A 3 -3.94 27.15 15.91
CA SER A 3 -2.62 26.59 16.19
C SER A 3 -2.11 25.92 14.90
N PRO A 4 -0.81 25.99 14.58
CA PRO A 4 -0.24 25.25 13.44
C PRO A 4 -0.70 23.78 13.42
N VAL A 5 -0.79 23.16 14.60
CA VAL A 5 -1.26 21.77 14.80
C VAL A 5 -2.72 21.56 14.35
N GLU A 6 -3.60 22.54 14.54
CA GLU A 6 -5.00 22.45 14.12
C GLU A 6 -5.13 22.51 12.59
N GLY A 7 -4.38 23.40 11.94
CA GLY A 7 -4.27 23.46 10.48
C GLY A 7 -3.70 22.16 9.89
N PHE A 8 -2.62 21.63 10.48
CA PHE A 8 -2.02 20.35 10.09
C PHE A 8 -3.01 19.17 10.21
N MET A 9 -3.80 19.13 11.28
CA MET A 9 -4.79 18.07 11.50
C MET A 9 -5.98 18.17 10.56
N GLY A 10 -6.40 19.39 10.20
CA GLY A 10 -7.39 19.64 9.16
C GLY A 10 -6.97 19.06 7.80
N LEU A 11 -5.70 19.25 7.42
CA LEU A 11 -5.13 18.71 6.19
C LEU A 11 -5.00 17.18 6.18
N ILE A 12 -4.65 16.57 7.31
CA ILE A 12 -4.58 15.09 7.45
C ILE A 12 -5.97 14.45 7.35
N LEU A 13 -6.98 15.07 7.99
CA LEU A 13 -8.34 14.53 8.10
C LEU A 13 -9.23 14.84 6.90
N SER A 14 -9.03 15.98 6.24
CA SER A 14 -9.87 16.48 5.16
C SER A 14 -9.07 17.15 4.03
N PRO A 15 -8.22 16.41 3.29
CA PRO A 15 -7.51 16.98 2.16
C PRO A 15 -8.45 17.03 0.96
N GLN A 16 -9.13 18.17 0.79
CA GLN A 16 -9.80 18.54 -0.46
C GLN A 16 -8.92 19.63 -1.11
N ASP A 17 -8.05 19.18 -2.02
CA ASP A 17 -7.23 19.96 -2.95
C ASP A 17 -6.17 20.95 -2.43
N ASP A 18 -5.22 21.18 -3.36
CA ASP A 18 -3.98 21.95 -3.34
C ASP A 18 -4.07 23.31 -2.64
N SER A 19 -4.00 23.31 -1.31
CA SER A 19 -3.86 24.53 -0.52
C SER A 19 -2.43 24.61 0.01
N GLY A 20 -1.70 25.60 -0.52
CA GLY A 20 -0.31 25.89 -0.20
C GLY A 20 -0.10 26.13 1.29
N ASP A 21 0.67 25.23 1.91
CA ASP A 21 2.02 25.52 2.42
C ASP A 21 2.79 24.20 2.54
N ILE A 22 2.97 23.55 1.38
CA ILE A 22 3.31 22.12 1.25
C ILE A 22 4.66 21.77 1.89
N LYS A 23 5.59 22.72 2.01
CA LYS A 23 6.94 22.44 2.49
C LYS A 23 7.00 22.28 4.01
N GLU A 24 6.46 23.22 4.78
CA GLU A 24 6.48 23.16 6.26
C GLU A 24 5.69 21.96 6.78
N ILE A 25 4.52 21.70 6.20
CA ILE A 25 3.71 20.51 6.49
C ILE A 25 4.53 19.24 6.20
N ARG A 26 5.19 19.18 5.03
CA ARG A 26 6.00 18.02 4.65
C ARG A 26 7.20 17.83 5.56
N ASP A 27 7.88 18.90 5.94
CA ASP A 27 9.04 18.87 6.82
C ASP A 27 8.63 18.40 8.22
N TYR A 28 7.49 18.88 8.73
CA TYR A 28 6.88 18.39 9.96
C TYR A 28 6.52 16.90 9.88
N LEU A 29 5.77 16.49 8.85
CA LEU A 29 5.35 15.10 8.65
C LEU A 29 6.54 14.14 8.49
N SER A 30 7.60 14.61 7.84
CA SER A 30 8.88 13.89 7.71
C SER A 30 9.57 13.76 9.06
N ALA A 31 9.63 14.84 9.85
CA ALA A 31 10.24 14.84 11.17
C ALA A 31 9.55 13.84 12.11
N ILE A 32 8.21 13.86 12.19
CA ILE A 32 7.46 12.94 13.05
C ILE A 32 7.55 11.49 12.59
N ARG A 33 7.56 11.24 11.27
CA ARG A 33 7.71 9.89 10.72
C ARG A 33 9.07 9.32 11.07
N ASP A 34 10.12 10.12 10.94
CA ASP A 34 11.50 9.71 11.19
C ASP A 34 11.84 9.70 12.70
N GLY A 35 10.89 10.06 13.58
CA GLY A 35 11.11 10.16 15.03
C GLY A 35 12.09 11.27 15.43
N LYS A 36 12.26 12.29 14.58
CA LYS A 36 13.12 13.45 14.82
C LYS A 36 12.45 14.45 15.76
N LYS A 37 13.25 15.36 16.34
CA LYS A 37 12.73 16.47 17.15
C LYS A 37 11.73 17.28 16.31
N LEU A 38 10.59 17.60 16.91
CA LEU A 38 9.59 18.47 16.31
C LEU A 38 10.15 19.88 16.03
N PRO A 39 9.72 20.54 14.95
CA PRO A 39 10.00 21.96 14.75
C PRO A 39 9.60 22.77 15.99
N GLU A 40 10.43 23.75 16.39
CA GLU A 40 10.18 24.55 17.61
C GLU A 40 8.87 25.35 17.52
N GLU A 41 8.42 25.63 16.30
CA GLU A 41 7.16 26.30 15.95
C GLU A 41 5.90 25.56 16.40
N ILE A 42 5.99 24.26 16.69
CA ILE A 42 4.85 23.44 17.15
C ILE A 42 4.51 23.69 18.62
N GLY A 43 5.43 24.30 19.37
CA GLY A 43 5.22 24.65 20.76
C GLY A 43 5.33 23.45 21.71
N ASP A 44 4.59 23.52 22.81
CA ASP A 44 4.67 22.57 23.91
C ASP A 44 4.07 21.20 23.56
N THR A 45 4.90 20.14 23.59
CA THR A 45 4.49 18.77 23.31
C THR A 45 3.54 18.18 24.36
N ASP A 46 3.54 18.73 25.57
CA ASP A 46 2.66 18.31 26.67
C ASP A 46 1.30 19.01 26.64
N MET A 47 1.12 20.00 25.74
CA MET A 47 -0.16 20.66 25.51
C MET A 47 -1.25 19.64 25.19
N LYS A 48 -2.37 19.72 25.92
CA LYS A 48 -3.51 18.83 25.71
C LYS A 48 -4.16 19.08 24.35
N PHE A 49 -4.40 17.99 23.64
CA PHE A 49 -5.06 17.97 22.34
C PHE A 49 -6.39 17.23 22.44
N TYR A 50 -7.48 17.84 22.00
CA TYR A 50 -8.83 17.31 22.13
C TYR A 50 -9.42 17.05 20.73
N ILE A 51 -9.83 15.81 20.47
CA ILE A 51 -10.42 15.40 19.20
C ILE A 51 -11.87 15.01 19.41
N LEU A 52 -12.77 15.71 18.73
CA LEU A 52 -14.20 15.44 18.73
C LEU A 52 -14.67 15.10 17.31
N GLY A 53 -15.09 13.85 17.10
CA GLY A 53 -15.73 13.39 15.88
C GLY A 53 -17.24 13.50 15.99
N LEU A 54 -17.86 14.31 15.14
CA LEU A 54 -19.30 14.53 15.10
C LEU A 54 -19.91 13.93 13.83
N SER A 55 -21.15 13.44 13.94
CA SER A 55 -21.96 13.13 12.76
C SER A 55 -23.32 13.80 12.86
N PRO A 56 -23.85 14.35 11.75
CA PRO A 56 -25.23 14.81 11.71
C PRO A 56 -26.19 13.64 11.91
N ASN A 57 -27.21 13.86 12.74
CA ASN A 57 -28.34 12.95 12.94
C ASN A 57 -29.63 13.77 12.88
N ALA A 58 -30.09 14.03 11.64
CA ALA A 58 -31.25 14.86 11.31
C ALA A 58 -31.24 16.25 11.97
N SER A 59 -31.68 16.34 13.23
CA SER A 59 -31.77 17.56 14.04
C SER A 59 -30.77 17.64 15.19
N ARG A 60 -29.93 16.62 15.40
CA ARG A 60 -28.93 16.56 16.49
C ARG A 60 -27.54 16.25 15.96
N LEU A 61 -26.51 16.78 16.62
CA LEU A 61 -25.13 16.33 16.43
C LEU A 61 -24.91 15.13 17.36
N SER A 62 -24.52 13.98 16.79
CA SER A 62 -24.12 12.82 17.58
C SER A 62 -22.60 12.78 17.71
N VAL A 63 -22.12 12.65 18.95
CA VAL A 63 -20.70 12.42 19.22
C VAL A 63 -20.35 10.98 18.83
N ARG A 64 -19.53 10.82 17.79
CA ARG A 64 -19.04 9.54 17.28
C ARG A 64 -17.72 9.12 17.92
N PHE A 65 -16.92 10.10 18.32
CA PHE A 65 -15.58 9.90 18.83
C PHE A 65 -15.20 11.07 19.73
N TRP A 66 -14.62 10.76 20.89
CA TRP A 66 -13.98 11.72 21.77
C TRP A 66 -12.64 11.14 22.20
N HIS A 67 -11.56 11.89 22.00
CA HIS A 67 -10.23 11.46 22.39
C HIS A 67 -9.42 12.64 22.91
N VAL A 68 -8.77 12.43 24.04
CA VAL A 68 -7.89 13.40 24.67
C VAL A 68 -6.48 12.83 24.61
N SER A 69 -5.54 13.62 24.10
CA SER A 69 -4.14 13.28 23.91
C SER A 69 -3.28 14.51 24.24
N THR A 70 -1.99 14.48 23.90
CA THR A 70 -1.12 15.65 23.86
C THR A 70 -0.65 15.87 22.43
N VAL A 71 -0.12 17.06 22.13
CA VAL A 71 0.50 17.34 20.83
C VAL A 71 1.60 16.31 20.52
N GLY A 72 2.48 16.01 21.47
CA GLY A 72 3.56 15.03 21.26
C GLY A 72 3.05 13.61 20.97
N ASP A 73 2.06 13.14 21.73
CA ASP A 73 1.49 11.79 21.55
C ASP A 73 0.75 11.66 20.20
N ILE A 74 -0.03 12.67 19.80
CA ILE A 74 -0.73 12.63 18.52
C ILE A 74 0.24 12.72 17.33
N SER A 75 1.27 13.57 17.42
CA SER A 75 2.35 13.66 16.43
C SER A 75 3.06 12.32 16.24
N ALA A 76 3.41 11.64 17.34
CA ALA A 76 4.06 10.33 17.27
C ALA A 76 3.20 9.27 16.57
N LYS A 77 1.89 9.24 16.85
CA LYS A 77 0.96 8.30 16.22
C LYS A 77 0.74 8.57 14.74
N ILE A 78 0.70 9.84 14.33
CA ILE A 78 0.63 10.26 12.93
C ILE A 78 1.93 9.90 12.20
N GLY A 79 3.08 10.17 12.81
CA GLY A 79 4.38 9.74 12.28
C GLY A 79 4.43 8.24 12.06
N GLN A 80 3.96 7.46 13.04
CA GLN A 80 3.85 6.01 12.93
C GLN A 80 2.90 5.58 11.80
N HIS A 81 1.78 6.27 11.58
CA HIS A 81 0.87 5.99 10.45
C HIS A 81 1.57 6.14 9.10
N PHE A 82 2.31 7.23 8.89
CA PHE A 82 3.04 7.43 7.64
C PHE A 82 4.26 6.52 7.51
N GLY A 83 4.91 6.16 8.61
CA GLY A 83 5.96 5.14 8.64
C GLY A 83 5.42 3.77 8.20
N ASP A 84 4.22 3.40 8.68
CA ASP A 84 3.55 2.16 8.30
C ASP A 84 3.18 2.13 6.81
N LEU A 85 2.77 3.27 6.24
CA LEU A 85 2.43 3.42 4.82
C LEU A 85 3.65 3.45 3.89
N SER A 86 4.85 3.69 4.43
CA SER A 86 6.04 3.92 3.63
C SER A 86 6.35 2.71 2.75
N ILE A 87 6.37 2.90 1.43
CA ILE A 87 6.72 1.89 0.43
C ILE A 87 7.30 2.61 -0.78
N ILE A 88 8.12 1.93 -1.60
CA ILE A 88 8.65 2.51 -2.84
C ILE A 88 7.53 3.09 -3.70
N ARG A 89 7.69 4.35 -4.15
CA ARG A 89 6.71 5.08 -4.96
C ARG A 89 6.80 4.67 -6.44
N ASN A 90 5.70 4.77 -7.18
CA ASN A 90 5.71 4.55 -8.62
C ASN A 90 6.31 5.73 -9.37
N TYR A 91 5.97 6.94 -8.95
CA TYR A 91 6.39 8.21 -9.56
C TYR A 91 6.82 9.19 -8.49
N ASP A 92 7.66 10.17 -8.85
CA ASP A 92 8.07 11.22 -7.91
C ASP A 92 6.90 12.12 -7.50
N SER A 93 5.87 12.18 -8.35
CA SER A 93 4.60 12.88 -8.11
C SER A 93 3.66 12.13 -7.16
N ASP A 94 3.92 10.87 -6.82
CA ASP A 94 3.12 10.16 -5.81
C ASP A 94 3.33 10.84 -4.44
N SER A 95 2.23 11.14 -3.75
CA SER A 95 2.31 11.76 -2.42
C SER A 95 3.00 10.85 -1.41
N GLU A 96 4.04 11.37 -0.77
CA GLU A 96 4.72 10.72 0.35
C GLU A 96 3.82 10.64 1.60
N PHE A 97 2.94 11.62 1.76
CA PHE A 97 1.99 11.73 2.87
C PHE A 97 0.56 11.74 2.31
N PRO A 98 0.03 10.60 1.85
CA PRO A 98 -1.29 10.56 1.26
C PRO A 98 -2.36 10.87 2.30
N GLY A 99 -3.27 11.75 1.93
CA GLY A 99 -4.37 12.16 2.80
C GLY A 99 -5.42 11.06 3.01
N MET A 100 -6.22 11.17 4.07
CA MET A 100 -7.21 10.13 4.40
C MET A 100 -8.23 9.91 3.27
N TRP A 101 -8.66 10.96 2.58
CA TRP A 101 -9.57 10.83 1.44
C TRP A 101 -8.95 10.00 0.29
N GLN A 102 -7.66 10.21 -0.03
CA GLN A 102 -6.95 9.47 -1.07
C GLN A 102 -6.89 7.97 -0.72
N LEU A 103 -6.60 7.64 0.54
CA LEU A 103 -6.55 6.27 1.03
C LEU A 103 -7.95 5.60 1.01
N LEU A 104 -8.98 6.28 1.52
CA LEU A 104 -10.34 5.74 1.58
C LEU A 104 -10.92 5.47 0.20
N ARG A 105 -10.64 6.36 -0.76
CA ARG A 105 -11.08 6.23 -2.14
C ARG A 105 -10.59 4.95 -2.81
N GLU A 106 -9.44 4.41 -2.40
CA GLU A 106 -8.93 3.13 -2.89
C GLU A 106 -9.70 1.90 -2.39
N THR A 107 -10.48 2.05 -1.32
CA THR A 107 -11.38 1.01 -0.79
C THR A 107 -12.76 1.02 -1.47
N ALA A 108 -13.11 2.12 -2.16
CA ALA A 108 -14.43 2.35 -2.73
C ALA A 108 -14.58 1.73 -4.13
N VAL A 109 -15.80 1.27 -4.44
CA VAL A 109 -16.16 0.79 -5.78
C VAL A 109 -15.99 1.92 -6.79
N LEU A 110 -15.27 1.64 -7.88
CA LEU A 110 -14.92 2.61 -8.94
C LEU A 110 -14.18 3.87 -8.43
N ARG A 111 -13.60 3.84 -7.22
CA ARG A 111 -12.97 5.00 -6.58
C ARG A 111 -13.89 6.22 -6.48
N LYS A 112 -15.20 5.99 -6.35
CA LYS A 112 -16.23 7.02 -6.20
C LYS A 112 -16.43 7.36 -4.72
N SER A 113 -16.43 8.66 -4.40
CA SER A 113 -16.50 9.13 -3.01
C SER A 113 -17.79 8.69 -2.31
N GLU A 114 -18.92 8.60 -3.03
CA GLU A 114 -20.19 8.12 -2.48
C GLU A 114 -20.18 6.66 -2.03
N ASN A 115 -19.19 5.87 -2.50
CA ASN A 115 -19.04 4.46 -2.15
C ASN A 115 -18.08 4.24 -0.97
N ILE A 116 -17.55 5.31 -0.35
CA ILE A 116 -16.70 5.21 0.83
C ILE A 116 -17.56 4.86 2.04
N SER A 117 -17.22 3.77 2.74
CA SER A 117 -17.94 3.34 3.95
C SER A 117 -17.65 4.28 5.13
N PRO A 118 -18.65 4.99 5.69
CA PRO A 118 -18.42 5.88 6.84
C PRO A 118 -17.92 5.15 8.09
N VAL A 119 -18.34 3.90 8.26
CA VAL A 119 -17.93 3.03 9.37
C VAL A 119 -16.45 2.67 9.25
N LEU A 120 -15.99 2.34 8.04
CA LEU A 120 -14.58 2.07 7.78
C LEU A 120 -13.74 3.33 8.02
N SER A 121 -14.18 4.48 7.50
CA SER A 121 -13.51 5.77 7.70
C SER A 121 -13.29 6.09 9.18
N GLY A 122 -14.36 6.02 9.99
CA GLY A 122 -14.25 6.30 11.43
C GLY A 122 -13.34 5.31 12.16
N SER A 123 -13.32 4.04 11.75
CA SER A 123 -12.47 3.01 12.35
C SER A 123 -10.99 3.21 12.03
N ILE A 124 -10.67 3.64 10.81
CA ILE A 124 -9.28 3.95 10.41
C ILE A 124 -8.79 5.19 11.14
N ILE A 125 -9.58 6.27 11.17
CA ILE A 125 -9.22 7.50 11.90
C ILE A 125 -8.95 7.17 13.37
N ARG A 126 -9.83 6.38 14.01
CA ARG A 126 -9.60 5.93 15.39
C ARG A 126 -8.27 5.18 15.54
N SER A 127 -7.95 4.29 14.61
CA SER A 127 -6.70 3.52 14.64
C SER A 127 -5.46 4.42 14.50
N ILE A 128 -5.56 5.47 13.68
CA ILE A 128 -4.50 6.48 13.54
C ILE A 128 -4.34 7.25 14.84
N MET A 129 -5.43 7.82 15.38
CA MET A 129 -5.39 8.68 16.57
C MET A 129 -5.05 7.96 17.87
N THR A 130 -5.29 6.65 17.94
CA THR A 130 -5.03 5.84 19.14
C THR A 130 -3.77 4.99 19.03
N GLY A 131 -3.18 4.84 17.84
CA GLY A 131 -2.10 3.88 17.59
C GLY A 131 -2.56 2.41 17.57
N ALA A 132 -3.87 2.15 17.69
CA ALA A 132 -4.41 0.80 17.64
C ALA A 132 -4.21 0.14 16.26
N ALA A 133 -4.36 -1.19 16.23
CA ALA A 133 -4.35 -1.94 14.98
C ALA A 133 -5.41 -1.42 14.01
N TYR A 134 -5.08 -1.36 12.72
CA TYR A 134 -6.08 -1.07 11.69
C TYR A 134 -7.19 -2.13 11.72
N PRO A 135 -8.43 -1.73 11.40
CA PRO A 135 -9.54 -2.68 11.37
C PRO A 135 -9.30 -3.72 10.27
N GLN A 136 -9.57 -5.00 10.56
CA GLN A 136 -9.41 -6.08 9.58
C GLN A 136 -10.24 -5.85 8.31
N SER A 137 -11.35 -5.11 8.42
CA SER A 137 -12.18 -4.70 7.29
C SER A 137 -11.44 -3.82 6.27
N LEU A 138 -10.39 -3.08 6.66
CA LEU A 138 -9.54 -2.33 5.73
C LEU A 138 -8.79 -3.29 4.80
N MET A 139 -8.11 -4.29 5.36
CA MET A 139 -7.40 -5.30 4.56
C MET A 139 -8.35 -6.06 3.64
N THR A 140 -9.50 -6.51 4.17
CA THR A 140 -10.52 -7.19 3.37
C THR A 140 -11.05 -6.31 2.24
N ALA A 141 -11.30 -5.03 2.49
CA ALA A 141 -11.79 -4.11 1.47
C ALA A 141 -10.76 -3.89 0.34
N ILE A 142 -9.49 -3.66 0.69
CA ILE A 142 -8.43 -3.43 -0.30
C ILE A 142 -8.20 -4.69 -1.14
N ILE A 143 -8.04 -5.85 -0.51
CA ILE A 143 -7.83 -7.12 -1.23
C ILE A 143 -9.05 -7.43 -2.12
N GLY A 144 -10.27 -7.22 -1.61
CA GLY A 144 -11.50 -7.37 -2.39
C GLY A 144 -11.53 -6.44 -3.61
N ARG A 145 -11.11 -5.18 -3.45
CA ARG A 145 -11.01 -4.23 -4.57
C ARG A 145 -9.99 -4.64 -5.61
N ILE A 146 -8.79 -5.04 -5.19
CA ILE A 146 -7.74 -5.54 -6.09
C ILE A 146 -8.25 -6.77 -6.86
N ARG A 147 -8.98 -7.70 -6.23
CA ARG A 147 -9.55 -8.84 -6.94
C ARG A 147 -10.59 -8.43 -7.99
N ALA A 148 -11.38 -7.40 -7.70
CA ALA A 148 -12.45 -6.93 -8.57
C ALA A 148 -11.95 -6.13 -9.79
N ASP A 149 -10.89 -5.33 -9.64
CA ASP A 149 -10.37 -4.45 -10.72
C ASP A 149 -8.92 -4.75 -11.13
N GLN A 150 -8.31 -5.80 -10.57
CA GLN A 150 -6.97 -6.30 -10.87
C GLN A 150 -5.87 -5.23 -10.76
N THR A 151 -6.10 -4.19 -9.95
CA THR A 151 -5.21 -3.03 -9.85
C THR A 151 -4.49 -2.99 -8.50
N VAL A 152 -3.18 -3.19 -8.52
CA VAL A 152 -2.29 -2.93 -7.38
C VAL A 152 -1.51 -1.65 -7.65
N ASN A 153 -1.95 -0.55 -7.06
CA ASN A 153 -1.28 0.76 -7.15
C ASN A 153 -0.48 1.06 -5.87
N TYR A 154 0.25 2.17 -5.89
CA TYR A 154 1.04 2.66 -4.76
C TYR A 154 0.22 2.73 -3.46
N LEU A 155 -0.93 3.41 -3.47
CA LEU A 155 -1.74 3.60 -2.25
C LEU A 155 -2.29 2.29 -1.68
N ARG A 156 -2.75 1.36 -2.52
CA ARG A 156 -3.21 0.04 -2.07
C ARG A 156 -2.06 -0.79 -1.50
N ALA A 157 -0.89 -0.78 -2.15
CA ALA A 157 0.29 -1.47 -1.64
C ALA A 157 0.76 -0.87 -0.30
N ALA A 158 0.78 0.46 -0.18
CA ALA A 158 1.08 1.21 1.04
C ALA A 158 0.13 0.83 2.18
N MET A 159 -1.19 0.82 1.93
CA MET A 159 -2.18 0.46 2.97
C MET A 159 -2.10 -1.02 3.38
N ILE A 160 -1.83 -1.94 2.44
CA ILE A 160 -1.62 -3.36 2.77
C ILE A 160 -0.39 -3.49 3.66
N LYS A 161 0.73 -2.84 3.27
CA LYS A 161 1.94 -2.82 4.09
C LYS A 161 1.66 -2.24 5.48
N ALA A 162 0.93 -1.13 5.55
CA ALA A 162 0.59 -0.50 6.83
C ALA A 162 -0.21 -1.42 7.75
N CYS A 163 -1.18 -2.16 7.19
CA CYS A 163 -1.91 -3.20 7.92
C CYS A 163 -0.97 -4.27 8.49
N LEU A 164 -0.05 -4.80 7.67
CA LEU A 164 0.85 -5.88 8.05
C LEU A 164 1.91 -5.42 9.07
N VAL A 165 2.62 -4.33 8.79
CA VAL A 165 3.69 -3.81 9.66
C VAL A 165 3.14 -3.44 11.03
N ARG A 166 2.00 -2.73 11.08
CA ARG A 166 1.36 -2.38 12.35
C ARG A 166 0.91 -3.61 13.11
N LYS A 167 0.32 -4.60 12.43
CA LYS A 167 -0.07 -5.88 13.03
C LYS A 167 1.15 -6.61 13.61
N TYR A 168 2.24 -6.70 12.86
CA TYR A 168 3.46 -7.38 13.32
C TYR A 168 4.07 -6.68 14.52
N ARG A 169 4.15 -5.34 14.49
CA ARG A 169 4.64 -4.53 15.61
C ARG A 169 3.82 -4.73 16.88
N ILE A 170 2.48 -4.62 16.80
CA ILE A 170 1.60 -4.76 17.97
C ILE A 170 1.66 -6.18 18.56
N ASN A 171 1.75 -7.20 17.71
CA ASN A 171 1.79 -8.59 18.15
C ASN A 171 3.22 -9.11 18.40
N GLN A 172 4.23 -8.23 18.38
CA GLN A 172 5.65 -8.58 18.59
C GLN A 172 6.14 -9.71 17.66
N ILE A 173 5.63 -9.75 16.43
CA ILE A 173 6.04 -10.71 15.41
C ILE A 173 7.28 -10.16 14.72
N SER A 174 8.41 -10.87 14.85
CA SER A 174 9.66 -10.53 14.16
C SER A 174 9.59 -10.86 12.66
N ARG A 175 8.80 -10.09 11.92
CA ARG A 175 8.69 -10.13 10.46
C ARG A 175 8.76 -8.72 9.90
N GLU A 176 9.57 -8.55 8.87
CA GLU A 176 9.67 -7.29 8.15
C GLU A 176 8.84 -7.34 6.86
N VAL A 177 8.24 -6.20 6.51
CA VAL A 177 7.69 -5.95 5.19
C VAL A 177 8.52 -4.82 4.58
N THR A 178 9.38 -5.17 3.64
CA THR A 178 10.44 -4.30 3.14
C THR A 178 9.91 -3.06 2.41
N MET A 179 10.77 -2.05 2.25
CA MET A 179 10.43 -0.82 1.52
C MET A 179 10.35 -1.02 0.00
N ALA A 180 11.14 -1.92 -0.54
CA ALA A 180 11.28 -2.18 -1.97
C ALA A 180 11.52 -3.67 -2.23
N LEU A 181 11.80 -4.02 -3.49
CA LEU A 181 12.03 -5.39 -3.92
C LEU A 181 13.13 -6.06 -3.09
N ASP A 182 12.72 -7.02 -2.28
CA ASP A 182 13.59 -8.00 -1.64
C ASP A 182 13.63 -9.29 -2.47
N LYS A 183 14.79 -9.64 -3.03
CA LYS A 183 14.95 -10.88 -3.80
C LYS A 183 15.20 -12.11 -2.93
N GLU A 184 15.71 -11.89 -1.72
CA GLU A 184 16.11 -12.95 -0.79
C GLU A 184 14.94 -13.39 0.10
N SER A 185 13.82 -12.67 0.08
CA SER A 185 12.62 -12.97 0.85
C SER A 185 12.23 -14.45 0.75
N THR A 186 12.18 -15.16 1.87
CA THR A 186 11.77 -16.58 1.92
C THR A 186 10.24 -16.76 2.02
N ASN A 187 9.48 -15.65 2.06
CA ASN A 187 8.02 -15.72 2.15
C ASN A 187 7.41 -16.17 0.81
N ILE A 188 6.77 -17.35 0.83
CA ILE A 188 6.16 -17.96 -0.35
C ILE A 188 5.14 -17.04 -1.02
N ALA A 189 4.28 -16.36 -0.26
CA ALA A 189 3.25 -15.51 -0.83
C ALA A 189 3.84 -14.29 -1.56
N TYR A 190 4.84 -13.65 -0.97
CA TYR A 190 5.60 -12.57 -1.58
C TYR A 190 6.30 -13.02 -2.87
N ARG A 191 6.97 -14.19 -2.85
CA ARG A 191 7.58 -14.80 -4.05
C ARG A 191 6.57 -15.11 -5.14
N LEU A 192 5.38 -15.61 -4.79
CA LEU A 192 4.32 -15.85 -5.77
C LEU A 192 3.83 -14.55 -6.41
N GLY A 193 3.76 -13.46 -5.64
CA GLY A 193 3.52 -12.12 -6.18
C GLY A 193 4.57 -11.69 -7.19
N ARG A 194 5.86 -11.86 -6.85
CA ARG A 194 6.99 -11.61 -7.77
C ARG A 194 6.89 -12.46 -9.03
N LEU A 195 6.65 -13.76 -8.88
CA LEU A 195 6.51 -14.70 -9.99
C LEU A 195 5.38 -14.26 -10.92
N PHE A 196 4.21 -13.88 -10.39
CA PHE A 196 3.09 -13.39 -11.18
C PHE A 196 3.46 -12.15 -12.00
N ALA A 197 4.22 -11.21 -11.43
CA ALA A 197 4.73 -10.04 -12.16
C ALA A 197 5.69 -10.42 -13.30
N VAL A 198 6.61 -11.37 -13.07
CA VAL A 198 7.53 -11.87 -14.11
C VAL A 198 6.77 -12.54 -15.25
N LEU A 199 5.74 -13.33 -14.94
CA LEU A 199 4.90 -14.00 -15.94
C LEU A 199 4.07 -12.99 -16.75
N GLU A 200 3.59 -11.91 -16.11
CA GLU A 200 2.88 -10.83 -16.79
C GLU A 200 3.83 -10.09 -17.74
N LYS A 201 5.06 -9.83 -17.30
CA LYS A 201 6.11 -9.26 -18.15
C LYS A 201 6.41 -10.16 -19.36
N ALA A 202 6.52 -11.48 -19.16
CA ALA A 202 6.73 -12.44 -20.24
C ALA A 202 5.67 -12.31 -21.33
N GLN A 203 4.39 -12.25 -20.94
CA GLN A 203 3.29 -12.07 -21.88
C GLN A 203 3.41 -10.72 -22.62
N ARG A 204 3.66 -9.64 -21.89
CA ARG A 204 3.74 -8.28 -22.44
C ARG A 204 4.86 -8.14 -23.46
N ASP A 205 6.03 -8.71 -23.19
CA ASP A 205 7.19 -8.67 -24.08
C ASP A 205 6.94 -9.51 -25.35
N ALA A 206 6.20 -10.62 -25.24
CA ALA A 206 5.91 -11.50 -26.37
C ALA A 206 4.73 -11.02 -27.24
N ILE A 207 3.77 -10.31 -26.65
CA ILE A 207 2.57 -9.81 -27.31
C ILE A 207 2.31 -8.36 -26.87
N PRO A 208 3.04 -7.38 -27.43
CA PRO A 208 2.78 -5.97 -27.19
C PRO A 208 1.34 -5.62 -27.59
N GLY A 209 0.63 -4.88 -26.75
CA GLY A 209 -0.76 -4.46 -27.01
C GLY A 209 -1.82 -5.55 -26.87
N ALA A 210 -1.55 -6.64 -26.14
CA ALA A 210 -2.53 -7.68 -25.89
C ALA A 210 -3.85 -7.13 -25.31
N ASN A 211 -4.98 -7.49 -25.92
CA ASN A 211 -6.33 -7.08 -25.48
C ASN A 211 -6.72 -7.61 -24.09
N THR A 212 -6.08 -8.69 -23.63
CA THR A 212 -6.32 -9.28 -22.31
C THR A 212 -5.01 -9.85 -21.77
N THR A 213 -4.72 -9.51 -20.52
CA THR A 213 -3.51 -9.96 -19.83
C THR A 213 -3.82 -11.11 -18.86
N ILE A 214 -2.79 -11.86 -18.48
CA ILE A 214 -2.93 -12.85 -17.40
C ILE A 214 -3.36 -12.20 -16.09
N LYS A 215 -3.02 -10.93 -15.87
CA LYS A 215 -3.46 -10.15 -14.72
C LYS A 215 -4.99 -10.03 -14.69
N ASP A 216 -5.60 -9.68 -15.83
CA ASP A 216 -7.06 -9.50 -15.93
C ASP A 216 -7.81 -10.82 -15.69
N SER A 217 -7.26 -11.94 -16.16
CA SER A 217 -7.90 -13.26 -16.06
C SER A 217 -7.59 -14.03 -14.77
N PHE A 218 -6.41 -13.84 -14.20
CA PHE A 218 -5.87 -14.75 -13.18
C PHE A 218 -5.42 -14.08 -11.89
N TYR A 219 -5.39 -12.75 -11.75
CA TYR A 219 -4.89 -12.14 -10.50
C TYR A 219 -5.66 -12.64 -9.27
N GLY A 220 -7.00 -12.64 -9.35
CA GLY A 220 -7.84 -13.02 -8.21
C GLY A 220 -7.68 -14.49 -7.79
N SER A 221 -7.45 -15.39 -8.75
CA SER A 221 -7.23 -16.81 -8.47
C SER A 221 -5.77 -17.10 -8.12
N ALA A 222 -4.80 -16.44 -8.74
CA ALA A 222 -3.38 -16.58 -8.39
C ALA A 222 -3.09 -16.08 -6.97
N SER A 223 -3.74 -15.01 -6.53
CA SER A 223 -3.58 -14.48 -5.16
C SER A 223 -4.34 -15.29 -4.12
N ALA A 224 -5.44 -15.98 -4.46
CA ALA A 224 -6.25 -16.72 -3.48
C ALA A 224 -5.98 -18.24 -3.48
N THR A 225 -5.78 -18.84 -4.65
CA THR A 225 -5.62 -20.30 -4.87
C THR A 225 -4.44 -20.63 -5.81
N PRO A 226 -3.18 -20.33 -5.40
CA PRO A 226 -2.02 -20.45 -6.28
C PRO A 226 -1.87 -21.80 -6.99
N ARG A 227 -2.09 -22.91 -6.25
CA ARG A 227 -1.92 -24.28 -6.77
C ARG A 227 -2.69 -24.57 -8.05
N THR A 228 -3.89 -24.00 -8.22
CA THR A 228 -4.73 -24.31 -9.38
C THR A 228 -4.37 -23.46 -10.61
N VAL A 229 -3.58 -22.40 -10.43
CA VAL A 229 -3.35 -21.38 -11.46
C VAL A 229 -1.90 -21.34 -11.93
N PHE A 230 -0.93 -21.35 -11.02
CA PHE A 230 0.49 -21.19 -11.39
C PHE A 230 1.03 -22.26 -12.36
N PRO A 231 0.68 -23.55 -12.24
CA PRO A 231 1.11 -24.55 -13.23
C PRO A 231 0.64 -24.23 -14.66
N ARG A 232 -0.56 -23.64 -14.80
CA ARG A 232 -1.08 -23.18 -16.10
C ARG A 232 -0.33 -21.94 -16.58
N LEU A 233 -0.11 -20.95 -15.72
CA LEU A 233 0.60 -19.72 -16.07
C LEU A 233 2.05 -19.97 -16.49
N LEU A 234 2.76 -20.86 -15.80
CA LEU A 234 4.13 -21.26 -16.16
C LEU A 234 4.18 -21.89 -17.55
N ARG A 235 3.23 -22.78 -17.86
CA ARG A 235 3.14 -23.40 -19.19
C ARG A 235 2.89 -22.35 -20.28
N LEU A 236 2.00 -21.39 -20.03
CA LEU A 236 1.74 -20.28 -20.95
C LEU A 236 2.99 -19.41 -21.15
N ALA A 237 3.71 -19.09 -20.06
CA ALA A 237 4.92 -18.28 -20.12
C ALA A 237 6.01 -18.92 -20.98
N GLN A 238 6.16 -20.25 -20.99
CA GLN A 238 7.10 -20.94 -21.87
C GLN A 238 6.80 -20.70 -23.37
N HIS A 239 5.53 -20.52 -23.76
CA HIS A 239 5.19 -20.11 -25.13
C HIS A 239 5.56 -18.65 -25.42
N HIS A 240 5.43 -17.76 -24.43
CA HIS A 240 5.81 -16.35 -24.56
C HIS A 240 7.33 -16.16 -24.61
N ILE A 241 8.07 -16.84 -23.73
CA ILE A 241 9.54 -16.80 -23.65
C ILE A 241 10.18 -17.19 -24.98
N ARG A 242 9.69 -18.24 -25.64
CA ARG A 242 10.20 -18.66 -26.96
C ARG A 242 9.99 -17.62 -28.07
N LYS A 243 9.02 -16.71 -27.92
CA LYS A 243 8.68 -15.69 -28.91
C LYS A 243 9.32 -14.33 -28.61
N ALA A 244 9.76 -14.10 -27.38
CA ALA A 244 10.28 -12.80 -26.95
C ALA A 244 11.79 -12.67 -27.23
N GLU A 245 12.20 -11.51 -27.74
CA GLU A 245 13.61 -11.17 -28.00
C GLU A 245 14.51 -11.36 -26.77
N TYR A 246 13.98 -11.02 -25.58
CA TYR A 246 14.66 -11.15 -24.28
C TYR A 246 14.16 -12.33 -23.44
N GLY A 247 13.60 -13.37 -24.07
CA GLY A 247 13.01 -14.53 -23.38
C GLY A 247 13.94 -15.20 -22.36
N ARG A 248 15.23 -15.32 -22.67
CA ARG A 248 16.23 -15.93 -21.77
C ARG A 248 16.40 -15.20 -20.44
N ASN A 249 16.25 -13.88 -20.42
CA ASN A 249 16.34 -13.10 -19.19
C ASN A 249 15.11 -13.34 -18.29
N THR A 250 13.93 -13.41 -18.91
CA THR A 250 12.68 -13.71 -18.21
C THR A 250 12.68 -15.12 -17.64
N ASP A 251 13.20 -16.11 -18.38
CA ASP A 251 13.33 -17.49 -17.90
C ASP A 251 14.23 -17.59 -16.66
N LYS A 252 15.38 -16.90 -16.67
CA LYS A 252 16.26 -16.78 -15.49
C LYS A 252 15.58 -16.13 -14.28
N MET A 253 14.72 -15.12 -14.51
CA MET A 253 13.95 -14.50 -13.43
C MET A 253 12.90 -15.45 -12.85
N ILE A 254 12.26 -16.27 -13.70
CA ILE A 254 11.33 -17.30 -13.24
C ILE A 254 12.08 -18.32 -12.38
N GLU A 255 13.24 -18.81 -12.85
CA GLU A 255 14.08 -19.76 -12.13
C GLU A 255 14.51 -19.23 -10.76
N GLU A 256 15.01 -17.98 -10.70
CA GLU A 256 15.40 -17.33 -9.44
C GLU A 256 14.25 -17.25 -8.44
N VAL A 257 13.07 -16.81 -8.87
CA VAL A 257 11.93 -16.69 -7.97
C VAL A 257 11.45 -18.07 -7.51
N MET A 258 11.48 -19.07 -8.39
CA MET A 258 11.01 -20.43 -8.12
C MET A 258 11.95 -21.29 -7.27
N GLN A 259 13.23 -20.93 -7.16
CA GLN A 259 14.25 -21.73 -6.49
C GLN A 259 13.83 -22.25 -5.10
N ASP A 260 13.17 -21.41 -4.30
CA ASP A 260 12.72 -21.78 -2.94
C ASP A 260 11.21 -22.10 -2.84
N ILE A 261 10.50 -22.16 -3.97
CA ILE A 261 9.09 -22.55 -4.02
C ILE A 261 9.01 -24.06 -4.26
N GLN A 262 9.01 -24.84 -3.17
CA GLN A 262 8.90 -26.30 -3.26
C GLN A 262 7.51 -26.77 -3.71
N VAL A 263 6.45 -26.15 -3.17
CA VAL A 263 5.05 -26.53 -3.44
C VAL A 263 4.17 -25.29 -3.53
N PHE A 264 3.28 -25.24 -4.52
CA PHE A 264 2.26 -24.20 -4.58
C PHE A 264 1.19 -24.43 -3.49
N PRO A 265 0.94 -23.45 -2.60
CA PRO A 265 -0.07 -23.58 -1.57
C PRO A 265 -1.48 -23.63 -2.18
N ALA A 266 -2.37 -24.40 -1.54
CA ALA A 266 -3.76 -24.54 -1.98
C ALA A 266 -4.51 -23.20 -1.87
N HIS A 267 -4.26 -22.48 -0.78
CA HIS A 267 -4.90 -21.23 -0.43
C HIS A 267 -3.89 -20.28 0.21
N LEU A 268 -4.05 -18.98 0.00
CA LEU A 268 -3.35 -17.95 0.76
C LEU A 268 -4.30 -17.29 1.77
N SER A 269 -3.81 -17.08 2.99
CA SER A 269 -4.52 -16.29 4.00
C SER A 269 -4.71 -14.84 3.55
N LEU A 270 -5.52 -14.05 4.26
CA LEU A 270 -5.69 -12.63 3.91
C LEU A 270 -4.37 -11.85 4.01
N ASP A 271 -3.55 -12.13 5.03
CA ASP A 271 -2.22 -11.54 5.18
C ASP A 271 -1.29 -11.95 4.04
N ASP A 272 -1.32 -13.24 3.66
CA ASP A 272 -0.50 -13.75 2.55
C ASP A 272 -0.97 -13.18 1.19
N GLN A 273 -2.27 -12.97 0.99
CA GLN A 273 -2.80 -12.23 -0.16
C GLN A 273 -2.26 -10.80 -0.20
N GLY A 274 -2.08 -10.17 0.96
CA GLY A 274 -1.41 -8.89 1.09
C GLY A 274 0.07 -8.95 0.69
N LEU A 275 0.81 -9.93 1.20
CA LEU A 275 2.22 -10.14 0.84
C LEU A 275 2.40 -10.44 -0.64
N PHE A 276 1.50 -11.22 -1.25
CA PHE A 276 1.43 -11.43 -2.69
C PHE A 276 1.28 -10.10 -3.44
N ALA A 277 0.35 -9.23 -3.02
CA ALA A 277 0.14 -7.94 -3.66
C ALA A 277 1.40 -7.04 -3.56
N ILE A 278 2.07 -7.04 -2.40
CA ILE A 278 3.31 -6.28 -2.19
C ILE A 278 4.44 -6.83 -3.07
N GLY A 279 4.64 -8.15 -3.13
CA GLY A 279 5.66 -8.77 -3.97
C GLY A 279 5.44 -8.51 -5.46
N TYR A 280 4.18 -8.57 -5.90
CA TYR A 280 3.78 -8.18 -7.25
C TYR A 280 4.08 -6.70 -7.55
N TYR A 281 3.73 -5.81 -6.62
CA TYR A 281 3.97 -4.37 -6.74
C TYR A 281 5.47 -4.04 -6.83
N HIS A 282 6.28 -4.56 -5.90
CA HIS A 282 7.73 -4.36 -5.89
C HIS A 282 8.41 -4.86 -7.17
N GLN A 283 8.06 -6.08 -7.61
CA GLN A 283 8.66 -6.67 -8.80
C GLN A 283 8.30 -5.88 -10.07
N ARG A 284 7.07 -5.38 -10.17
CA ARG A 284 6.66 -4.50 -11.26
C ARG A 284 7.44 -3.18 -11.26
N LYS A 285 7.60 -2.55 -10.10
CA LYS A 285 8.36 -1.29 -10.01
C LYS A 285 9.81 -1.47 -10.43
N ASP A 286 10.45 -2.57 -10.04
CA ASP A 286 11.83 -2.92 -10.46
C ASP A 286 11.96 -3.01 -12.00
N PHE A 287 10.96 -3.55 -12.70
CA PHE A 287 10.97 -3.60 -14.16
C PHE A 287 10.97 -2.20 -14.79
N TYR A 288 10.14 -1.28 -14.29
CA TYR A 288 10.08 0.09 -14.81
C TYR A 288 11.37 0.87 -14.54
N THR A 289 11.93 0.79 -13.34
CA THR A 289 13.18 1.50 -13.01
C THR A 289 14.35 1.05 -13.86
N LYS A 290 14.41 -0.25 -14.24
CA LYS A 290 15.44 -0.75 -15.17
C LYS A 290 15.27 -0.26 -16.60
N SER A 291 14.03 -0.08 -17.07
CA SER A 291 13.77 0.46 -18.40
C SER A 291 14.29 1.89 -18.54
N TYR A 292 13.94 2.79 -17.60
CA TYR A 292 14.43 4.18 -17.62
C TYR A 292 15.96 4.26 -17.63
N LYS A 293 16.64 3.50 -16.76
CA LYS A 293 18.12 3.46 -16.75
C LYS A 293 18.73 2.94 -18.05
N LYS A 294 18.01 2.14 -18.84
CA LYS A 294 18.52 1.62 -20.13
C LYS A 294 18.33 2.64 -21.26
N GLU A 295 17.32 3.50 -21.18
CA GLU A 295 17.11 4.62 -22.11
C GLU A 295 18.18 5.70 -21.90
N ASP A 296 18.43 6.11 -20.64
CA ASP A 296 19.44 7.14 -20.31
C ASP A 296 20.89 6.74 -20.66
N ASN A 297 21.20 5.45 -20.75
CA ASN A 297 22.54 4.96 -21.09
C ASN A 297 22.76 4.76 -22.61
N ASN A 298 21.73 4.97 -23.43
CA ASN A 298 21.79 4.87 -24.89
C ASN A 298 21.63 6.25 -25.58
N GLU A 299 21.55 7.34 -24.81
CA GLU A 299 21.69 8.74 -25.26
C GLU A 299 23.11 9.25 -25.00
#